data_AF-A0A3D4DL00-F1
#
_entry.id   AF-A0A3D4DL00-F1
#
_cell.length_a   1.000
_cell.length_b   1.000
_cell.length_c   1.000
_cell.angle_alpha   90.00
_cell.angle_beta   90.00
_cell.angle_gamma   90.00
#
_symmetry.space_group_name_H-M   'P 1'
#
loop_
_entity.id
_entity.type
_entity.pdbx_description
1 polymer ?
#
loop_
_entity_poly.entity_id
_entity_poly.type
_entity_poly.pdbx_seq_one_letter_code
_entity_poly.pdbx_strand_id
1 'polypeptide(L)'
;ATLSGKGGAGTIGRLREGFGLDDLDVTTNAQGDLELSAGTHISDNVYTDVTVGADGRAEVNLNLTLTPNVTARGSVGSDGTTGIGVYFEKDY
;
A
#
# COMPACT_ATOMS: atom_id res chain seq x y z
N ALA A 1 9.55 -28.02 -16.05
CA ALA A 1 8.80 -27.02 -16.85
C ALA A 1 8.14 -26.06 -15.87
N THR A 2 8.58 -24.81 -15.82
CA THR A 2 7.93 -23.76 -15.02
C THR A 2 6.77 -23.20 -15.84
N LEU A 3 5.58 -23.30 -15.26
CA LEU A 3 4.30 -23.03 -15.90
C LEU A 3 4.06 -21.51 -15.96
N SER A 4 4.75 -20.81 -16.85
CA SER A 4 4.42 -19.43 -17.22
C SER A 4 3.20 -19.44 -18.15
N GLY A 5 2.04 -19.71 -17.55
CA GLY A 5 0.74 -19.69 -18.19
C GLY A 5 0.30 -18.26 -18.48
N LYS A 6 0.21 -17.95 -19.77
CA LYS A 6 -0.60 -16.86 -20.32
C LYS A 6 -2.04 -17.00 -19.80
N GLY A 7 -2.40 -16.27 -18.75
CA GLY A 7 -3.77 -16.26 -18.22
C GLY A 7 -3.86 -15.54 -16.89
N GLY A 8 -4.00 -14.21 -16.90
CA GLY A 8 -4.21 -13.43 -15.67
C GLY A 8 -4.16 -11.92 -15.83
N ALA A 9 -3.52 -11.40 -16.89
CA ALA A 9 -3.40 -9.96 -17.15
C ALA A 9 -4.67 -9.34 -17.79
N GLY A 10 -5.85 -9.62 -17.23
CA GLY A 10 -7.13 -9.22 -17.83
C GLY A 10 -7.97 -8.31 -16.95
N THR A 11 -8.10 -8.61 -15.66
CA THR A 11 -9.06 -7.93 -14.78
C THR A 11 -8.36 -7.01 -13.79
N ILE A 12 -7.31 -7.49 -13.11
CA ILE A 12 -6.54 -6.69 -12.15
C ILE A 12 -5.79 -5.53 -12.84
N GLY A 13 -5.22 -5.77 -14.02
CA GLY A 13 -4.55 -4.72 -14.81
C GLY A 13 -5.50 -3.62 -15.30
N ARG A 14 -6.73 -3.98 -15.72
CA ARG A 14 -7.75 -3.00 -16.16
C ARG A 14 -8.37 -2.22 -15.01
N LEU A 15 -8.47 -2.80 -13.82
CA LEU A 15 -8.89 -2.08 -12.63
C LEU A 15 -7.82 -1.05 -12.23
N ARG A 16 -6.52 -1.37 -12.32
CA ARG A 16 -5.44 -0.38 -12.09
C ARG A 16 -5.47 0.79 -13.08
N GLU A 17 -5.58 0.52 -14.39
CA GLU A 17 -5.68 1.57 -15.40
C GLU A 17 -6.98 2.40 -15.31
N GLY A 18 -8.08 1.82 -14.82
CA GLY A 18 -9.37 2.51 -14.70
C GLY A 18 -9.55 3.39 -13.46
N PHE A 19 -8.79 3.12 -12.38
CA PHE A 19 -8.91 3.82 -11.09
C PHE A 19 -7.72 4.73 -10.75
N GLY A 20 -6.68 4.79 -11.59
CA GLY A 20 -5.49 5.62 -11.32
C GLY A 20 -4.65 5.12 -10.15
N LEU A 21 -4.65 3.80 -9.92
CA LEU A 21 -3.93 3.18 -8.83
C LEU A 21 -2.59 2.62 -9.33
N ASP A 22 -1.53 3.01 -8.64
CA ASP A 22 -0.18 2.52 -8.92
C ASP A 22 0.01 1.10 -8.37
N ASP A 23 -0.64 0.77 -7.25
CA ASP A 23 -0.53 -0.52 -6.58
C ASP A 23 -1.90 -1.07 -6.15
N LEU A 24 -2.06 -2.38 -6.31
CA LEU A 24 -3.22 -3.13 -5.85
C LEU A 24 -2.77 -4.56 -5.55
N ASP A 25 -2.81 -4.93 -4.27
CA ASP A 25 -2.29 -6.21 -3.80
C ASP A 25 -3.23 -6.89 -2.79
N VAL A 26 -3.13 -8.21 -2.69
CA VAL A 26 -3.86 -9.02 -1.71
C VAL A 26 -2.84 -9.80 -0.89
N THR A 27 -2.79 -9.51 0.41
CA THR A 27 -1.85 -10.11 1.35
C THR A 27 -2.57 -10.88 2.44
N THR A 28 -1.79 -11.51 3.32
CA THR A 28 -2.27 -12.14 4.55
C THR A 28 -1.54 -11.52 5.71
N ASN A 29 -2.29 -11.10 6.73
CA ASN A 29 -1.72 -10.44 7.90
C ASN A 29 -1.15 -11.42 8.93
N ALA A 30 -0.61 -10.89 10.02
CA ALA A 30 0.02 -11.68 11.07
C ALA A 30 -0.95 -12.67 11.76
N GLN A 31 -2.27 -12.45 11.65
CA GLN A 31 -3.32 -13.30 12.21
C GLN A 31 -3.78 -14.38 11.22
N GLY A 32 -3.34 -14.35 9.97
CA GLY A 32 -3.78 -15.28 8.93
C GLY A 32 -5.01 -14.79 8.15
N ASP A 33 -5.47 -13.57 8.39
CA ASP A 33 -6.62 -13.00 7.68
C ASP A 33 -6.18 -12.34 6.37
N LEU A 34 -7.07 -12.35 5.38
CA LEU A 34 -6.84 -11.68 4.11
C LEU A 34 -6.90 -10.16 4.27
N GLU A 35 -6.00 -9.48 3.59
CA GLU A 35 -5.96 -8.02 3.48
C GLU A 35 -5.89 -7.62 2.01
N LEU A 36 -6.64 -6.58 1.66
CA LEU A 36 -6.60 -5.93 0.35
C LEU A 36 -5.98 -4.55 0.52
N SER A 37 -4.95 -4.25 -0.26
CA SER A 37 -4.27 -2.96 -0.25
C SER A 37 -4.35 -2.29 -1.61
N ALA A 38 -4.59 -0.98 -1.62
CA ALA A 38 -4.60 -0.16 -2.82
C ALA A 38 -3.86 1.14 -2.57
N GLY A 39 -2.93 1.50 -3.45
CA GLY A 39 -2.07 2.68 -3.26
C GLY A 39 -1.78 3.44 -4.54
N THR A 40 -1.42 4.71 -4.38
CA THR A 40 -1.10 5.61 -5.48
C THR A 40 -0.19 6.75 -5.03
N HIS A 41 0.62 7.27 -5.95
CA HIS A 41 1.38 8.49 -5.73
C HIS A 41 0.50 9.71 -5.99
N ILE A 42 0.42 10.58 -4.98
CA ILE A 42 -0.21 11.90 -5.11
C ILE A 42 0.77 12.87 -5.80
N SER A 43 2.06 12.70 -5.51
CA SER A 43 3.18 13.42 -6.13
C SER A 43 4.44 12.56 -6.06
N ASP A 44 5.52 13.00 -6.73
CA ASP A 44 6.81 12.31 -6.75
C ASP A 44 7.37 11.97 -5.35
N ASN A 45 6.98 12.74 -4.33
CA ASN A 45 7.44 12.59 -2.95
C ASN A 45 6.32 12.23 -1.96
N VAL A 46 5.09 11.97 -2.43
CA VAL A 46 3.95 11.63 -1.57
C VAL A 46 3.27 10.38 -2.09
N TYR A 47 3.31 9.32 -1.29
CA TYR A 47 2.60 8.07 -1.53
C TYR A 47 1.53 7.87 -0.47
N THR A 48 0.36 7.39 -0.89
CA THR A 48 -0.71 7.00 0.03
C THR A 48 -1.25 5.62 -0.33
N ASP A 49 -1.63 4.85 0.68
CA ASP A 49 -2.29 3.58 0.52
C ASP A 49 -3.42 3.40 1.53
N VAL A 50 -4.36 2.55 1.16
CA VAL A 50 -5.45 2.09 2.01
C VAL A 50 -5.39 0.57 2.05
N THR A 51 -5.37 0.01 3.26
CA THR A 51 -5.45 -1.43 3.50
C THR A 51 -6.75 -1.76 4.21
N VAL A 52 -7.45 -2.80 3.75
CA VAL A 52 -8.71 -3.28 4.33
C VAL A 52 -8.57 -4.76 4.64
N GLY A 53 -8.77 -5.13 5.91
CA GLY A 53 -8.78 -6.51 6.38
C GLY A 53 -10.14 -7.18 6.25
N ALA A 54 -10.15 -8.50 6.17
CA ALA A 54 -11.35 -9.34 6.13
C ALA A 54 -12.22 -9.20 7.40
N ASP A 55 -11.65 -8.71 8.50
CA ASP A 55 -12.35 -8.44 9.75
C ASP A 55 -13.05 -7.06 9.77
N GLY A 56 -12.98 -6.30 8.68
CA GLY A 56 -13.63 -5.01 8.51
C GLY A 56 -12.82 -3.82 9.03
N ARG A 57 -11.60 -4.04 9.53
CA ARG A 57 -10.68 -2.93 9.86
C ARG A 57 -10.07 -2.36 8.59
N ALA A 58 -9.91 -1.04 8.56
CA ALA A 58 -9.25 -0.34 7.46
C ALA A 58 -8.20 0.61 8.03
N GLU A 59 -7.06 0.72 7.35
CA GLU A 59 -5.98 1.62 7.69
C GLU A 59 -5.59 2.43 6.45
N VAL A 60 -5.41 3.75 6.64
CA VAL A 60 -4.87 4.66 5.64
C VAL A 60 -3.45 5.03 6.06
N ASN A 61 -2.51 4.92 5.13
CA ASN A 61 -1.12 5.32 5.30
C ASN A 61 -0.76 6.47 4.35
N LEU A 62 0.07 7.37 4.84
CA LEU A 62 0.66 8.47 4.08
C LEU A 62 2.16 8.49 4.33
N ASN A 63 2.94 8.38 3.26
CA ASN A 63 4.39 8.48 3.28
C ASN A 63 4.82 9.74 2.50
N LEU A 64 5.55 10.63 3.18
CA LEU A 64 6.12 11.85 2.62
C LEU A 64 7.64 11.77 2.66
N THR A 65 8.26 11.68 1.49
CA THR A 65 9.71 11.77 1.35
C THR A 65 10.13 13.24 1.48
N LEU A 66 10.85 13.57 2.56
CA LEU A 66 11.35 14.92 2.84
C LEU A 66 12.70 15.15 2.17
N THR A 67 13.57 14.16 2.24
CA THR A 67 14.86 14.09 1.56
C THR A 67 15.08 12.65 1.09
N PRO A 68 16.06 12.36 0.20
CA PRO A 68 16.30 10.99 -0.28
C PRO A 68 16.53 9.94 0.82
N ASN A 69 16.90 10.40 2.01
CA ASN A 69 17.18 9.58 3.19
C ASN A 69 16.23 9.84 4.37
N VAL A 70 15.22 10.71 4.24
CA VAL A 70 14.27 11.01 5.33
C VAL A 70 12.83 10.89 4.82
N THR A 71 12.04 10.05 5.49
CA THR A 71 10.62 9.85 5.18
C THR A 71 9.78 10.08 6.44
N ALA A 72 8.79 10.96 6.36
CA ALA A 72 7.74 11.09 7.36
C ALA A 72 6.57 10.16 7.01
N ARG A 73 6.04 9.43 8.00
CA ARG A 73 4.89 8.55 7.84
C ARG A 73 3.78 8.96 8.80
N GLY A 74 2.55 8.95 8.31
CA GLY A 74 1.33 9.03 9.11
C GLY A 74 0.42 7.85 8.83
N SER A 75 -0.31 7.38 9.84
CA SER A 75 -1.34 6.35 9.69
C SER A 75 -2.60 6.68 10.49
N VAL A 76 -3.74 6.24 9.97
CA VAL A 76 -5.06 6.35 10.62
C VAL A 76 -5.81 5.03 10.40
N GLY A 77 -6.27 4.42 11.49
CA GLY A 77 -7.11 3.23 11.48
C GLY A 77 -8.59 3.58 11.70
N SER A 78 -9.48 2.77 11.15
CA SER A 78 -10.94 2.89 11.34
C SER A 78 -11.39 2.61 12.77
N ASP A 79 -10.53 1.99 13.57
CA ASP A 79 -10.70 1.75 15.02
C ASP A 79 -10.30 2.97 15.89
N GLY A 80 -9.89 4.08 15.25
CA GLY A 80 -9.45 5.31 15.92
C GLY A 80 -7.97 5.32 16.30
N THR A 81 -7.20 4.31 15.91
CA THR A 81 -5.75 4.33 16.06
C THR A 81 -5.12 5.34 15.10
N THR A 82 -4.08 6.04 15.57
CA THR A 82 -3.34 7.00 14.75
C THR A 82 -1.85 6.85 15.02
N GLY A 83 -1.03 6.90 13.97
CA GLY A 83 0.42 6.84 14.06
C GLY A 83 1.09 8.00 13.32
N ILE A 84 2.22 8.46 13.85
CA ILE A 84 3.11 9.38 13.14
C ILE A 84 4.56 9.01 13.45
N GLY A 85 5.44 9.04 12.44
CA GLY A 85 6.84 8.66 12.56
C GLY A 85 7.72 9.33 11.53
N VAL A 86 9.02 9.34 11.80
CA VAL A 86 10.07 9.80 10.86
C VAL A 86 11.12 8.71 10.77
N TYR A 87 11.46 8.34 9.54
CA TYR A 87 12.38 7.28 9.19
C TYR A 87 13.59 7.90 8.51
N PHE A 88 14.78 7.47 8.90
CA PHE A 88 16.03 7.90 8.30
C PHE A 88 16.82 6.67 7.86
N GLU A 89 17.20 6.61 6.59
CA GLU A 89 18.04 5.55 6.04
C GLU A 89 19.44 6.10 5.76
N LYS A 90 20.47 5.37 6.17
CA LYS A 90 21.86 5.73 5.91
C LYS A 90 22.54 4.62 5.12
N ASP A 91 22.95 4.94 3.90
CA ASP A 91 23.80 4.06 3.10
C ASP A 91 25.12 3.79 3.85
N TYR A 92 25.52 2.51 3.91
CA TYR A 92 26.76 2.04 4.53
C TYR A 92 27.87 1.82 3.50
#